data_AF-A0A3D5V935-F1
#
_entry.id   AF-A0A3D5V935-F1
#
_cell.length_a   1.000
_cell.length_b   1.000
_cell.length_c   1.000
_cell.angle_alpha   90.00
_cell.angle_beta   90.00
_cell.angle_gamma   90.00
#
_symmetry.space_group_name_H-M   'P 1'
#
loop_
_entity.id
_entity.type
_entity.pdbx_description
1 polymer ?
#
loop_
_entity_poly.entity_id
_entity_poly.type
_entity_poly.pdbx_seq_one_letter_code
_entity_poly.pdbx_strand_id
1 'polypeptide(L)'
;LGHLVPIRKMREFQDLGHTGVIIIGDFTAQIGDPTGRDESRPPLTAQQVKKNAEKYMEQLYTVLDKDKTEIRWQSEWFQKMGMEDVL
;
A
#
# COMPACT_ATOMS: atom_id res chain seq x y z
N LEU A 1 -4.51 -9.75 -12.34
CA LEU A 1 -4.51 -8.91 -13.56
C LEU A 1 -5.24 -7.57 -13.38
N GLY A 2 -6.30 -7.49 -12.54
CA GLY A 2 -7.05 -6.24 -12.34
C GLY A 2 -6.25 -5.04 -11.78
N HIS A 3 -5.13 -5.30 -11.11
CA HIS A 3 -4.29 -4.26 -10.49
C HIS A 3 -3.33 -3.59 -11.51
N LEU A 4 -3.23 -4.09 -12.75
CA LEU A 4 -2.34 -3.50 -13.76
C LEU A 4 -2.88 -2.19 -14.36
N VAL A 5 -4.21 -2.01 -14.39
CA VAL A 5 -4.84 -0.79 -14.92
C VAL A 5 -4.44 0.46 -14.12
N PRO A 6 -4.57 0.51 -12.77
CA PRO A 6 -4.16 1.68 -12.01
C PRO A 6 -2.65 1.92 -12.08
N ILE A 7 -1.83 0.86 -12.15
CA ILE A 7 -0.38 0.98 -12.23
C ILE A 7 0.05 1.56 -13.58
N ARG A 8 -0.56 1.13 -14.70
CA ARG A 8 -0.30 1.74 -16.02
C ARG A 8 -0.72 3.20 -16.06
N LYS A 9 -1.85 3.55 -15.44
CA LYS A 9 -2.27 4.96 -15.34
C LYS A 9 -1.29 5.78 -14.50
N MET A 10 -0.77 5.23 -13.41
CA MET A 10 0.28 5.88 -12.62
C MET A 10 1.55 6.09 -13.44
N ARG A 11 1.93 5.13 -14.29
CA ARG A 11 3.06 5.31 -15.22
C ARG A 11 2.85 6.49 -16.17
N GLU A 12 1.66 6.62 -16.75
CA GLU A 12 1.34 7.78 -17.59
C GLU A 12 1.49 9.10 -16.83
N PHE A 13 1.09 9.17 -15.55
CA PHE A 13 1.35 10.35 -14.72
C PHE A 13 2.85 10.60 -14.48
N GLN A 14 3.66 9.55 -14.32
CA GLN A 14 5.12 9.69 -14.21
C GLN A 14 5.77 10.21 -15.49
N ASP A 15 5.26 9.79 -16.66
CA ASP A 15 5.72 10.26 -17.96
C ASP A 15 5.38 11.75 -18.15
N LEU A 16 4.29 12.24 -17.56
CA LEU A 16 3.93 13.65 -17.48
C LEU A 16 4.73 14.44 -16.43
N GLY A 17 5.64 13.78 -15.69
CA GLY A 17 6.53 14.41 -14.72
C GLY A 17 6.04 14.39 -13.27
N HIS A 18 4.95 13.70 -12.96
CA HIS A 18 4.45 13.58 -11.59
C HIS A 18 5.16 12.47 -10.80
N THR A 19 5.17 12.60 -9.47
CA THR A 19 5.59 11.54 -8.56
C THR A 19 4.40 10.65 -8.21
N GLY A 20 4.53 9.35 -8.40
CA GLY A 20 3.56 8.36 -7.94
C GLY A 20 3.81 8.02 -6.47
N VAL A 21 2.79 8.13 -5.61
CA VAL A 21 2.89 7.73 -4.20
C VAL A 21 2.10 6.45 -3.99
N ILE A 22 2.77 5.40 -3.52
CA ILE A 22 2.15 4.11 -3.19
C ILE A 22 2.01 4.02 -1.68
N ILE A 23 0.78 3.83 -1.22
CA ILE A 23 0.44 3.70 0.20
C ILE A 23 0.26 2.21 0.53
N ILE A 24 1.04 1.71 1.48
CA ILE A 24 0.92 0.34 2.00
C ILE A 24 0.03 0.37 3.24
N GLY A 25 -1.11 -0.33 3.18
CA GLY A 25 -2.06 -0.46 4.29
C GLY A 25 -1.63 -1.49 5.34
N ASP A 26 -0.55 -1.22 6.07
CA ASP A 26 0.00 -2.14 7.08
C ASP A 26 -0.78 -2.14 8.41
N PHE A 27 -1.35 -1.00 8.78
CA PHE A 27 -2.19 -0.85 9.97
C PHE A 27 -3.53 -1.58 9.81
N THR A 28 -4.21 -1.37 8.68
CA THR A 28 -5.49 -2.04 8.37
C THR A 28 -5.33 -3.54 8.15
N ALA A 29 -4.21 -3.98 7.56
CA ALA A 29 -3.91 -5.41 7.42
C ALA A 29 -3.74 -6.15 8.76
N GLN A 30 -3.37 -5.43 9.82
CA GLN A 30 -3.23 -5.99 11.17
C GLN A 30 -4.57 -6.00 11.94
N ILE A 31 -5.43 -5.01 11.74
CA ILE A 31 -6.76 -4.94 12.37
C ILE A 31 -7.75 -5.91 11.71
N GLY A 32 -7.60 -6.16 10.40
CA GLY A 32 -8.57 -6.90 9.61
C GLY A 32 -9.65 -5.99 9.03
N ASP A 33 -10.21 -6.39 7.89
CA ASP A 33 -11.27 -5.63 7.21
C ASP A 33 -12.64 -5.94 7.85
N PRO A 34 -13.34 -4.95 8.44
CA PRO A 34 -14.65 -5.17 9.05
C PRO A 34 -15.78 -5.38 8.04
N THR A 35 -15.53 -5.25 6.72
CA THR A 35 -16.58 -5.32 5.67
C THR A 35 -17.15 -6.71 5.39
N GLY A 36 -16.85 -7.71 6.23
CA GLY A 36 -17.60 -8.98 6.27
C GLY A 36 -17.39 -9.90 5.06
N ARG A 37 -16.28 -9.74 4.31
CA ARG A 37 -15.89 -10.64 3.22
C ARG A 37 -14.53 -11.31 3.46
N ASP A 38 -14.46 -12.13 4.49
CA ASP A 38 -13.68 -13.39 4.53
C ASP A 38 -13.52 -13.82 6.00
N GLU A 39 -14.22 -14.88 6.43
CA GLU A 39 -14.04 -15.51 7.75
C GLU A 39 -12.70 -16.27 7.90
N SER A 40 -11.66 -16.03 7.08
CA SER A 40 -10.53 -16.98 7.03
C SER A 40 -9.14 -16.46 6.69
N ARG A 41 -8.88 -15.15 6.69
CA ARG A 41 -7.50 -14.66 6.52
C ARG A 41 -6.85 -14.38 7.87
N PRO A 42 -5.86 -15.19 8.29
CA PRO A 42 -5.14 -14.90 9.51
C PRO A 42 -4.47 -13.52 9.38
N PRO A 43 -4.51 -12.70 10.45
CA PRO A 43 -3.86 -11.41 10.46
C PRO A 43 -2.37 -11.58 10.15
N LEU A 44 -1.85 -10.77 9.22
CA LEU A 44 -0.44 -10.81 8.85
C LEU A 44 0.39 -10.08 9.90
N THR A 45 1.53 -10.65 10.27
CA THR A 45 2.49 -9.92 11.11
C THR A 45 3.09 -8.76 10.34
N ALA A 46 3.52 -7.70 11.05
CA ALA A 46 4.19 -6.55 10.41
C ALA A 46 5.38 -6.97 9.53
N GLN A 47 6.13 -8.01 9.93
CA GLN A 47 7.23 -8.55 9.12
C GLN A 47 6.73 -9.20 7.82
N GLN A 48 5.62 -9.95 7.87
CA GLN A 48 5.02 -10.55 6.68
C GLN A 48 4.47 -9.48 5.73
N VAL A 49 3.81 -8.46 6.27
CA VAL A 49 3.32 -7.31 5.49
C VAL A 49 4.48 -6.62 4.77
N LYS A 50 5.58 -6.34 5.49
CA LYS A 50 6.76 -5.71 4.91
C LYS A 50 7.37 -6.54 3.78
N LYS A 51 7.58 -7.84 4.01
CA LYS A 51 8.14 -8.76 3.01
C LYS A 51 7.24 -8.87 1.77
N ASN A 52 5.93 -8.94 1.97
CA ASN A 52 4.97 -9.00 0.88
C ASN A 52 4.96 -7.70 0.07
N ALA A 53 5.05 -6.55 0.75
CA ALA A 53 5.13 -5.25 0.11
C ALA A 53 6.40 -5.10 -0.72
N GLU A 54 7.57 -5.49 -0.19
CA GLU A 54 8.85 -5.45 -0.92
C GLU A 54 8.76 -6.24 -2.23
N LYS A 55 8.28 -7.48 -2.18
CA LYS A 55 8.08 -8.32 -3.37
C LYS A 55 7.08 -7.71 -4.35
N TYR A 56 6.01 -7.10 -3.84
CA TYR A 56 5.02 -6.43 -4.68
C TYR A 56 5.63 -5.21 -5.39
N MET A 57 6.45 -4.43 -4.69
CA MET A 57 7.14 -3.28 -5.27
C MET A 57 8.11 -3.68 -6.37
N GLU A 58 8.86 -4.78 -6.19
CA GLU A 58 9.71 -5.33 -7.26
C GLU A 58 8.92 -5.59 -8.55
N GLN A 59 7.70 -6.11 -8.44
CA GLN A 59 6.82 -6.31 -9.59
C GLN A 59 6.34 -4.97 -10.16
N LEU A 60 5.99 -4.00 -9.32
CA LEU A 60 5.53 -2.69 -9.78
C LEU A 60 6.61 -1.91 -10.53
N TYR A 61 7.87 -2.01 -10.10
CA TYR A 61 9.00 -1.35 -10.77
C TYR A 61 9.33 -1.92 -12.15
N THR A 62 8.73 -3.06 -12.54
CA THR A 62 8.78 -3.49 -13.95
C THR A 62 7.98 -2.58 -14.88
N VAL A 63 7.08 -1.76 -14.33
CA VAL A 63 6.22 -0.82 -15.07
C VAL A 63 6.47 0.63 -14.65
N LEU A 64 6.65 0.90 -13.36
CA LEU A 64 6.84 2.24 -12.79
C LEU A 64 8.30 2.67 -12.78
N ASP A 65 8.52 3.98 -12.90
CA ASP A 65 9.83 4.59 -12.67
C ASP A 65 10.14 4.64 -11.17
N LYS A 66 11.21 3.96 -10.74
CA LYS A 66 11.60 3.93 -9.33
C LYS A 66 11.99 5.31 -8.80
N ASP A 67 12.60 6.16 -9.63
CA ASP A 67 13.06 7.49 -9.20
C ASP A 67 11.90 8.49 -9.06
N LYS A 68 10.74 8.17 -9.64
CA LYS A 68 9.49 8.94 -9.52
C LYS A 68 8.43 8.20 -8.70
N THR A 69 8.83 7.25 -7.87
CA THR A 69 7.93 6.49 -6.99
C THR A 69 8.31 6.68 -5.54
N GLU A 70 7.36 7.11 -4.72
CA GLU A 70 7.50 7.16 -3.26
C GLU A 70 6.66 6.06 -2.62
N ILE A 71 7.19 5.44 -1.57
CA ILE A 71 6.48 4.46 -0.75
C ILE A 71 6.20 5.07 0.60
N ARG A 72 4.94 5.00 1.04
CA ARG A 72 4.52 5.45 2.38
C ARG A 72 3.73 4.37 3.09
N TRP A 73 3.89 4.28 4.40
CA TRP A 73 3.25 3.26 5.24
C TRP A 73 2.09 3.87 6.02
N GLN A 74 0.92 3.25 5.98
CA GLN A 74 -0.27 3.73 6.70
C GLN A 74 0.01 3.96 8.19
N SER A 75 0.82 3.10 8.82
CA SER A 75 1.24 3.24 10.20
C SER A 75 1.95 4.56 10.54
N GLU A 76 2.59 5.25 9.57
CA GLU A 76 3.27 6.54 9.81
C GLU A 76 2.34 7.63 10.37
N TRP A 77 1.06 7.56 9.98
CA TRP A 77 0.02 8.47 10.41
C TRP A 77 -0.80 7.87 11.56
N PHE A 78 -1.20 6.61 11.43
CA PHE A 78 -2.13 5.97 12.38
C PHE A 78 -1.49 5.60 13.72
N GLN A 79 -0.18 5.35 13.80
CA GLN A 79 0.48 5.15 15.10
C GLN A 79 0.54 6.42 15.95
N LYS A 80 0.35 7.59 15.33
CA LYS A 80 0.39 8.90 15.98
C LYS A 80 -1.00 9.44 16.30
N MET A 81 -2.06 8.81 15.80
CA MET A 81 -3.44 9.18 16.11
C MET A 81 -3.85 8.59 17.45
N GLY A 82 -4.28 9.45 18.38
CA GLY A 82 -4.91 9.04 19.63
C GLY A 82 -6.38 8.65 19.41
N MET A 83 -7.03 8.00 20.39
CA MET A 83 -8.49 7.78 20.33
C MET A 83 -9.27 9.09 20.19
N GLU A 84 -8.71 10.19 20.69
CA GLU A 84 -9.24 11.56 20.61
C GLU A 84 -9.29 12.14 19.18
N ASP A 85 -8.52 11.60 18.23
CA ASP A 85 -8.54 12.04 16.83
C ASP A 85 -9.58 11.29 15.99
N VAL A 86 -10.16 10.21 16.54
CA VAL A 86 -11.01 9.25 15.80
C VAL A 86 -12.47 9.28 16.26
N LEU A 87 -12.76 9.85 17.45
CA LEU A 87 -14.08 9.97 18.07
C LEU A 87 -14.54 11.43 18.15
#